data_AF-A0AA36DHL0-F1
#
_entry.id   AF-A0AA36DHL0-F1
#
_cell.length_a   1.000
_cell.length_b   1.000
_cell.length_c   1.000
_cell.angle_alpha   90.00
_cell.angle_beta   90.00
_cell.angle_gamma   90.00
#
_symmetry.space_group_name_H-M   'P 1'
#
loop_
_entity.id
_entity.type
_entity.pdbx_description
1 polymer ?
#
loop_
_entity_poly.entity_id
_entity_poly.type
_entity_poly.pdbx_seq_one_letter_code
_entity_poly.pdbx_strand_id
1 'polypeptide(L)'
;MLPQLLVILLPLAQAALLSTPQPDQDGIAKMRSEGHQVSDEHCQVLLENQPVHELMERVCSHCHEYFSDSVANLRFECRSNCFQNKRFEQCLSLFAPEQSGTTHRARRHLGHRKRIGTKA
;
A
#
# COMPACT_ATOMS: atom_id res chain seq x y z
N MET A 1 66.69 -15.80 -19.24
CA MET A 1 66.04 -14.78 -20.10
C MET A 1 64.59 -15.18 -20.39
N LEU A 2 63.75 -15.34 -19.35
CA LEU A 2 62.30 -15.53 -19.45
C LEU A 2 61.59 -14.68 -18.37
N PRO A 3 61.47 -13.34 -18.53
CA PRO A 3 60.44 -12.63 -17.75
C PRO A 3 59.57 -11.67 -18.56
N GLN A 4 59.55 -11.76 -19.89
CA GLN A 4 58.81 -10.80 -20.74
C GLN A 4 57.40 -11.27 -21.16
N LEU A 5 57.02 -12.53 -20.92
CA LEU A 5 55.73 -13.06 -21.42
C LEU A 5 54.54 -12.88 -20.47
N LEU A 6 54.75 -12.51 -19.20
CA LEU A 6 53.67 -12.43 -18.21
C LEU A 6 52.94 -11.07 -18.18
N VAL A 7 53.45 -10.05 -18.85
CA VAL A 7 52.90 -8.68 -18.79
C VAL A 7 51.79 -8.44 -19.83
N ILE A 8 51.67 -9.28 -20.86
CA ILE A 8 50.77 -9.02 -22.01
C ILE A 8 49.35 -9.58 -21.80
N LEU A 9 49.13 -10.47 -20.83
CA LEU A 9 47.82 -11.10 -20.59
C LEU A 9 46.93 -10.38 -19.55
N LEU A 10 47.38 -9.26 -18.97
CA LEU A 10 46.69 -8.58 -17.88
C LEU A 10 45.74 -7.40 -18.22
N PRO A 11 45.46 -6.97 -19.47
CA PRO A 11 44.57 -5.82 -19.68
C PRO A 11 43.13 -6.18 -20.11
N LEU A 12 42.59 -7.35 -19.74
CA LEU A 12 41.18 -7.67 -20.02
C LEU A 12 40.27 -7.75 -18.78
N ALA A 13 40.78 -7.46 -17.57
CA ALA A 13 40.00 -7.58 -16.34
C ALA A 13 39.63 -6.25 -15.65
N GLN A 14 40.01 -5.08 -16.17
CA GLN A 14 39.82 -3.81 -15.43
C GLN A 14 38.72 -2.89 -15.97
N ALA A 15 37.95 -3.29 -16.98
CA ALA A 15 36.83 -2.49 -17.46
C ALA A 15 35.54 -2.60 -16.60
N ALA A 16 35.52 -3.43 -15.55
CA ALA A 16 34.30 -3.76 -14.81
C ALA A 16 34.18 -3.14 -13.40
N LEU A 17 35.14 -2.32 -12.94
CA LEU A 17 35.13 -1.80 -11.56
C LEU A 17 34.68 -0.34 -11.39
N LEU A 18 34.34 0.39 -12.46
CA LEU A 18 33.96 1.81 -12.35
C LEU A 18 32.47 2.14 -12.35
N SER A 19 31.58 1.13 -12.34
CA SER A 19 30.13 1.37 -12.31
C SER A 19 29.49 0.71 -11.10
N THR A 20 29.84 1.19 -9.89
CA THR A 20 28.95 1.02 -8.74
C THR A 20 28.23 2.36 -8.51
N PRO A 21 26.89 2.40 -8.57
CA PRO A 21 26.15 3.55 -8.07
C PRO A 21 26.31 3.62 -6.55
N GLN A 22 26.96 4.65 -6.05
CA GLN A 22 26.96 4.99 -4.63
C GLN A 22 25.54 5.44 -4.24
N PRO A 23 24.91 4.84 -3.21
CA PRO A 23 23.78 5.48 -2.55
C PRO A 23 24.33 6.60 -1.66
N ASP A 24 24.17 7.85 -2.12
CA ASP A 24 24.34 9.05 -1.29
C ASP A 24 23.37 8.95 -0.11
N GLN A 25 23.93 8.56 1.04
CA GLN A 25 23.27 8.55 2.33
C GLN A 25 23.49 9.89 3.01
N ASP A 26 22.80 10.92 2.53
CA ASP A 26 22.70 12.21 3.21
C ASP A 26 21.32 12.33 3.89
N GLY A 27 21.33 11.93 5.17
CA GLY A 27 20.69 12.65 6.27
C GLY A 27 19.37 13.38 5.99
N ILE A 28 18.25 12.64 6.02
CA ILE A 28 17.01 13.18 6.59
C ILE A 28 16.81 12.51 7.95
N ALA A 29 17.50 13.08 8.94
CA ALA A 29 17.12 12.96 10.32
C ALA A 29 15.67 13.45 10.49
N LYS A 30 14.76 12.49 10.68
CA LYS A 30 13.71 12.53 11.69
C LYS A 30 13.09 13.91 11.96
N MET A 31 12.19 14.36 11.09
CA MET A 31 11.08 15.21 11.51
C MET A 31 9.85 14.32 11.71
N ARG A 32 9.73 13.77 12.91
CA ARG A 32 8.46 13.24 13.42
C ARG A 32 7.65 14.47 13.84
N SER A 33 6.98 15.10 12.87
CA SER A 33 6.12 16.25 13.12
C SER A 33 4.81 15.73 13.74
N GLU A 34 4.55 16.22 14.94
CA GLU A 34 3.33 16.00 15.72
C GLU A 34 2.11 16.48 14.93
N GLY A 35 1.31 15.52 14.48
CA GLY A 35 0.02 15.76 13.86
C GLY A 35 -1.01 14.81 14.45
N HIS A 36 -1.77 15.31 15.43
CA HIS A 36 -3.03 14.77 15.93
C HIS A 36 -2.95 13.40 16.64
N GLN A 37 -3.10 13.39 17.96
CA GLN A 37 -3.35 12.19 18.77
C GLN A 37 -4.73 11.61 18.44
N VAL A 38 -4.80 10.91 17.32
CA VAL A 38 -5.77 9.83 17.11
C VAL A 38 -5.42 8.80 18.18
N SER A 39 -6.37 8.47 19.06
CA SER A 39 -6.16 7.49 20.14
C SER A 39 -5.33 6.30 19.65
N ASP A 40 -4.09 6.22 20.14
CA ASP A 40 -3.01 5.37 19.62
C ASP A 40 -3.41 3.89 19.48
N GLU A 41 -4.36 3.40 20.27
CA GLU A 41 -4.80 2.00 20.24
C GLU A 41 -5.35 1.58 18.88
N HIS A 42 -6.13 2.43 18.20
CA HIS A 42 -6.78 2.03 16.95
C HIS A 42 -5.80 1.99 15.77
N CYS A 43 -4.74 2.79 15.84
CA CYS A 43 -3.63 2.74 14.92
C CYS A 43 -2.70 1.56 15.24
N GLN A 44 -2.47 1.26 16.53
CA GLN A 44 -1.60 0.16 16.97
C GLN A 44 -2.04 -1.18 16.40
N VAL A 45 -3.32 -1.53 16.49
CA VAL A 45 -3.83 -2.80 15.94
C VAL A 45 -3.58 -2.90 14.43
N LEU A 46 -3.70 -1.78 13.71
CA LEU A 46 -3.43 -1.74 12.27
C LEU A 46 -1.93 -1.90 11.97
N LEU A 47 -1.06 -1.28 12.79
CA LEU A 47 0.39 -1.36 12.68
C LEU A 47 0.92 -2.75 13.06
N GLU A 48 0.28 -3.45 14.00
CA GLU A 48 0.63 -4.84 14.35
C GLU A 48 0.39 -5.80 13.18
N ASN A 49 -0.60 -5.50 12.33
CA ASN A 49 -0.89 -6.26 11.12
C ASN A 49 -0.10 -5.74 9.92
N GLN A 50 1.22 -5.96 9.94
CA GLN A 50 2.16 -5.53 8.90
C GLN A 50 1.66 -5.76 7.46
N PRO A 51 1.11 -6.94 7.09
CA PRO A 51 0.66 -7.18 5.71
C PRO A 51 -0.53 -6.29 5.31
N VAL A 52 -1.44 -6.00 6.25
CA VAL A 52 -2.59 -5.12 6.01
C VAL A 52 -2.09 -3.69 5.85
N HIS A 53 -1.21 -3.24 6.73
CA HIS A 53 -0.60 -1.92 6.63
C HIS A 53 0.12 -1.72 5.28
N GLU A 54 0.93 -2.69 4.85
CA GLU A 54 1.61 -2.64 3.55
C GLU A 54 0.66 -2.59 2.36
N LEU A 55 -0.46 -3.32 2.42
CA LEU A 55 -1.51 -3.24 1.40
C LEU A 55 -2.09 -1.82 1.32
N MET A 56 -2.38 -1.21 2.47
CA MET A 56 -2.96 0.14 2.54
C MET A 56 -1.98 1.20 2.02
N GLU A 57 -0.69 1.08 2.35
CA GLU A 57 0.38 1.91 1.78
C GLU A 57 0.43 1.80 0.24
N ARG A 58 0.32 0.57 -0.29
CA ARG A 58 0.34 0.32 -1.73
C ARG A 58 -0.86 0.95 -2.43
N VAL A 59 -2.05 0.84 -1.84
CA VAL A 59 -3.27 1.52 -2.33
C VAL A 59 -3.03 3.03 -2.43
N CYS A 60 -2.46 3.66 -1.38
CA CYS A 60 -2.17 5.08 -1.40
C CYS A 60 -1.10 5.47 -2.43
N SER A 61 -0.09 4.63 -2.68
CA SER A 61 0.94 4.87 -3.71
C SER A 61 0.33 4.87 -5.11
N HIS A 62 -0.40 3.82 -5.47
CA HIS A 62 -0.99 3.71 -6.80
C HIS A 62 -2.08 4.74 -7.05
N CYS A 63 -2.85 5.08 -6.02
CA CYS A 63 -3.83 6.17 -6.12
C CYS A 63 -3.16 7.54 -6.36
N HIS A 64 -2.00 7.79 -5.72
CA HIS A 64 -1.23 9.00 -5.97
C HIS A 64 -0.65 9.06 -7.39
N GLU A 65 -0.14 7.93 -7.90
CA GLU A 65 0.32 7.82 -9.29
C GLU A 65 -0.84 8.09 -10.27
N TYR A 66 -2.03 7.57 -9.98
CA TYR A 66 -3.22 7.80 -10.83
C TYR A 66 -3.65 9.27 -10.86
N PHE A 67 -3.54 9.99 -9.74
CA PHE A 67 -4.00 11.37 -9.60
C PHE A 67 -2.87 12.42 -9.53
N SER A 68 -1.64 12.05 -9.90
CA SER A 68 -0.43 12.86 -9.64
C SER A 68 -0.52 14.29 -10.17
N ASP A 69 -1.21 14.46 -11.30
CA ASP A 69 -1.32 15.74 -11.99
C ASP A 69 -2.38 16.66 -11.39
N SER A 70 -3.29 16.10 -10.59
CA SER A 70 -4.51 16.78 -10.12
C SER A 70 -4.52 17.04 -8.62
N VAL A 71 -3.91 16.16 -7.82
CA VAL A 71 -3.93 16.26 -6.36
C VAL A 71 -2.53 16.07 -5.81
N ALA A 72 -1.87 17.19 -5.51
CA ALA A 72 -0.62 17.19 -4.78
C ALA A 72 -0.82 16.57 -3.38
N ASN A 73 0.20 15.88 -2.87
CA ASN A 73 0.21 15.27 -1.52
C ASN A 73 -0.88 14.21 -1.26
N LEU A 74 -1.57 13.70 -2.29
CA LEU A 74 -2.62 12.69 -2.12
C LEU A 74 -2.16 11.48 -1.28
N ARG A 75 -0.92 11.01 -1.48
CA ARG A 75 -0.37 9.90 -0.69
C ARG A 75 -0.33 10.23 0.81
N PHE A 76 0.04 11.45 1.18
CA PHE A 76 0.09 11.87 2.57
C PHE A 76 -1.31 11.96 3.19
N GLU A 77 -2.25 12.59 2.48
CA GLU A 77 -3.64 12.67 2.93
C GLU A 77 -4.28 11.28 3.07
N CYS A 78 -3.99 10.37 2.14
CA CYS A 78 -4.48 9.00 2.15
C CYS A 78 -4.04 8.22 3.40
N ARG A 79 -2.80 8.43 3.87
CA ARG A 79 -2.23 7.75 5.04
C ARG A 79 -2.65 8.39 6.38
N SER A 80 -3.26 9.58 6.33
CA SER A 80 -3.65 10.33 7.53
C SER A 80 -4.69 9.57 8.37
N ASN A 81 -4.75 9.86 9.67
CA ASN A 81 -5.73 9.26 10.57
C ASN A 81 -5.77 7.72 10.48
N CYS A 82 -4.62 7.08 10.30
CA CYS A 82 -4.49 5.62 10.19
C CYS A 82 -5.42 5.03 9.13
N PHE A 83 -5.41 5.67 7.96
CA PHE A 83 -6.24 5.34 6.80
C PHE A 83 -7.76 5.44 7.03
N GLN A 84 -8.21 5.97 8.18
CA GLN A 84 -9.62 6.21 8.48
C GLN A 84 -10.01 7.60 8.00
N ASN A 85 -9.95 7.80 6.69
CA ASN A 85 -10.26 9.07 6.06
C ASN A 85 -10.91 8.86 4.69
N LYS A 86 -11.56 9.90 4.18
CA LYS A 86 -12.26 9.84 2.88
C LYS A 86 -11.33 9.66 1.69
N ARG A 87 -10.07 10.10 1.77
CA ARG A 87 -9.10 9.90 0.69
C ARG A 87 -8.76 8.42 0.53
N PHE A 88 -8.55 7.72 1.63
CA PHE A 88 -8.30 6.28 1.59
C PHE A 88 -9.52 5.51 1.04
N GLU A 89 -10.74 5.83 1.49
CA GLU A 89 -11.97 5.22 0.96
C GLU A 89 -12.10 5.44 -0.57
N GLN A 90 -11.84 6.66 -1.04
CA GLN A 90 -11.84 6.98 -2.47
C GLN A 90 -10.78 6.20 -3.23
N CYS A 91 -9.56 6.13 -2.71
CA CYS A 91 -8.47 5.36 -3.32
C CYS A 91 -8.78 3.86 -3.40
N LEU A 92 -9.34 3.28 -2.35
CA LEU A 92 -9.80 1.89 -2.35
C LEU A 92 -10.83 1.61 -3.44
N SER A 93 -11.75 2.55 -3.68
CA SER A 93 -12.81 2.36 -4.67
C SER A 93 -12.30 2.22 -6.11
N LEU A 94 -11.11 2.75 -6.42
CA LEU A 94 -10.46 2.57 -7.72
C LEU A 94 -10.08 1.11 -8.01
N PHE A 95 -9.82 0.35 -6.95
CA PHE A 95 -9.38 -1.05 -7.03
C PHE A 95 -10.52 -2.04 -6.73
N ALA A 96 -11.67 -1.54 -6.30
CA ALA A 96 -12.85 -2.36 -6.08
C ALA A 96 -13.46 -2.73 -7.45
N PRO A 97 -13.92 -3.98 -7.64
CA PRO A 97 -14.73 -4.30 -8.81
C PRO A 97 -15.97 -3.40 -8.80
N GLU A 98 -16.30 -2.80 -9.95
CA GLU A 98 -17.57 -2.09 -10.09
C GLU A 98 -18.69 -3.03 -9.62
N GLN A 99 -19.47 -2.57 -8.65
CA GLN A 99 -20.70 -3.23 -8.23
C GLN A 99 -21.73 -3.09 -9.37
N SER A 100 -21.44 -3.70 -10.51
CA SER A 100 -22.40 -3.87 -11.59
C SER A 100 -23.55 -4.70 -11.00
N GLY A 101 -24.71 -4.04 -10.89
CA GLY A 101 -25.80 -4.48 -10.03
C GLY A 101 -26.27 -5.90 -10.30
N THR A 102 -26.01 -6.79 -9.35
CA THR A 102 -26.89 -7.95 -9.12
C THR A 102 -27.68 -7.71 -7.84
N THR A 103 -28.54 -6.68 -7.90
CA THR A 103 -29.75 -6.63 -7.08
C THR A 103 -30.72 -7.72 -7.52
N HIS A 104 -30.40 -8.99 -7.31
CA HIS A 104 -31.41 -10.03 -7.12
C HIS A 104 -31.64 -10.18 -5.61
N ARG A 105 -32.43 -9.23 -5.09
CA ARG A 105 -33.35 -9.38 -3.94
C ARG A 105 -33.24 -10.72 -3.18
N ALA A 106 -32.22 -10.89 -2.34
CA ALA A 106 -32.33 -11.76 -1.17
C ALA A 106 -32.95 -10.96 -0.03
N ARG A 107 -34.19 -10.49 -0.24
CA ARG A 107 -35.04 -10.06 0.87
C ARG A 107 -35.31 -11.31 1.70
N ARG A 108 -34.62 -11.40 2.84
CA ARG A 108 -35.02 -12.08 4.07
C ARG A 108 -36.48 -12.57 4.01
N HIS A 109 -36.68 -13.84 3.67
CA HIS A 109 -37.89 -14.56 4.06
C HIS A 109 -37.74 -14.88 5.55
N LEU A 110 -38.01 -13.85 6.36
CA LEU A 110 -38.22 -14.03 7.79
C LEU A 110 -39.49 -14.89 7.96
N GLY A 111 -39.38 -15.92 8.79
CA GLY A 111 -40.35 -16.99 8.92
C GLY A 111 -41.79 -16.52 9.17
N HIS A 112 -42.73 -17.17 8.49
CA HIS A 112 -44.12 -17.20 8.88
C HIS A 112 -44.62 -18.64 8.80
N ARG A 113 -44.24 -19.44 9.80
CA ARG A 113 -44.79 -20.79 10.01
C ARG A 113 -46.15 -20.63 10.71
N LYS A 114 -47.21 -20.46 9.93
CA LYS A 114 -48.59 -20.47 10.46
C LYS A 114 -48.94 -21.90 10.87
N ARG A 115 -49.10 -22.12 12.18
CA ARG A 115 -49.61 -23.40 12.72
C ARG A 115 -51.04 -23.61 12.23
N ILE A 116 -51.24 -24.75 11.59
CA ILE A 116 -52.53 -25.38 11.34
C ILE A 116 -53.16 -25.70 12.70
N GLY A 117 -54.32 -25.13 12.98
CA GLY A 117 -55.14 -25.44 14.16
C GLY A 117 -56.45 -26.07 13.69
N THR A 118 -56.51 -27.39 13.77
CA THR A 118 -57.71 -28.21 13.65
C THR A 118 -58.59 -28.03 14.89
N LYS A 119 -59.88 -27.73 14.71
CA LYS A 119 -61.01 -28.08 15.60
C LYS A 119 -62.20 -28.32 14.66
N ALA A 120 -62.70 -29.54 14.50
CA ALA A 120 -63.51 -30.34 15.44
C ALA A 120 -64.83 -29.61 15.74
#